data_AF-E9GM49-F1
#
_entry.id   AF-E9GM49-F1
#
_cell.length_a   1.000
_cell.length_b   1.000
_cell.length_c   1.000
_cell.angle_alpha   90.00
_cell.angle_beta   90.00
_cell.angle_gamma   90.00
#
_symmetry.space_group_name_H-M   'P 1'
#
loop_
_entity.id
_entity.type
_entity.pdbx_description
1 polymer ?
#
loop_
_entity_poly.entity_id
_entity_poly.type
_entity_poly.pdbx_seq_one_letter_code
_entity_poly.pdbx_strand_id
1 'polypeptide(L)'
;SETKWIQTVLKSGAFADKIAAHSLLLQESPVHNLPSLKFLISLLDVKGRRECMSSLDALLRLFTEGRILNPNAKLSLMNKKPIGALSTVTPRERKELLALWSFEYQLKDFYNQFLVALDGLLKDAVDTTRRKGISAIATLLSYSPEQEQGLLSRLVNKVGDPTRAVATSTVGQMERLLQKHPQMKLVVVAEVERLLYRSNINTKAQYYALCFLSQILLDSDDVPLATKLIIIYVSFFKACVKNGEVDSKLMNALLTGLKRAYPYSKTVAITGGPLDGHVDTLFKIVHMVKFSLATQVLCILDQIVEIDKNNSDRFYSVLFRKLFDPEVGHSTKQSMFLNLLYRVLKRDESLPRLRTFVKRILQVCLCCPPTLGCALLYLVSELIKFRPELQHFPKEITTKEYVGEDDDDEEEHYKDVDDEDEHYKDADEEEEHNKDADEEEEEGSVKEDETDTNQEVEKKKTSTWVHRKISHSKLNSKSGYDPLARNPLFARAEQSGGMWELHLLTSHFHPSVSLFAKTIVDGVPIDYTGDPLQDFTLPRFLDRFVFRNPKLVTAAQVKLPAQRVYLPRGVRAMAVDSKEFAKQPKNCIPADEMFLYQ
;
A
#
# COMPACT_ATOMS: atom_id res chain seq x y z
N SER A 1 49.78 -14.93 -44.17
CA SER A 1 48.42 -15.50 -44.18
C SER A 1 47.83 -15.35 -42.80
N GLU A 2 46.69 -14.67 -42.67
CA GLU A 2 45.99 -14.45 -41.39
C GLU A 2 45.74 -15.76 -40.63
N THR A 3 45.44 -16.84 -41.36
CA THR A 3 45.28 -18.20 -40.81
C THR A 3 46.53 -18.75 -40.09
N LYS A 4 47.75 -18.46 -40.58
CA LYS A 4 49.00 -18.85 -39.89
C LYS A 4 49.22 -18.04 -38.61
N TRP A 5 48.85 -16.75 -38.64
CA TRP A 5 48.91 -15.90 -37.46
C TRP A 5 47.93 -16.38 -36.39
N ILE A 6 46.67 -16.64 -36.76
CA ILE A 6 45.65 -17.21 -35.86
C ILE A 6 46.16 -18.52 -35.23
N GLN A 7 46.71 -19.45 -36.02
CA GLN A 7 47.26 -20.71 -35.49
C GLN A 7 48.43 -20.50 -34.50
N THR A 8 49.23 -19.45 -34.69
CA THR A 8 50.34 -19.12 -33.79
C THR A 8 49.81 -18.56 -32.47
N VAL A 9 48.84 -17.64 -32.54
CA VAL A 9 48.17 -17.05 -31.39
C VAL A 9 47.43 -18.10 -30.57
N LEU A 10 46.75 -19.05 -31.23
CA LEU A 10 46.06 -20.15 -30.56
C LEU A 10 46.99 -21.06 -29.75
N LYS A 11 48.24 -21.23 -30.19
CA LYS A 11 49.22 -22.10 -29.50
C LYS A 11 49.91 -21.38 -28.34
N SER A 12 50.45 -20.18 -28.58
CA SER A 12 51.34 -19.50 -27.61
C SER A 12 50.89 -18.11 -27.17
N GLY A 13 49.75 -17.61 -27.65
CA GLY A 13 49.23 -16.29 -27.29
C GLY A 13 48.71 -16.19 -25.86
N ALA A 14 48.55 -14.96 -25.37
CA ALA A 14 47.90 -14.68 -24.10
C ALA A 14 46.40 -15.04 -24.17
N PHE A 15 45.74 -15.22 -23.01
CA PHE A 15 44.32 -15.59 -22.98
C PHE A 15 43.42 -14.58 -23.69
N ALA A 16 43.71 -13.28 -23.60
CA ALA A 16 42.97 -12.24 -24.31
C ALA A 16 43.07 -12.43 -25.84
N ASP A 17 44.28 -12.68 -26.35
CA ASP A 17 44.52 -12.90 -27.79
C ASP A 17 43.89 -14.21 -28.26
N LYS A 18 43.93 -15.26 -27.43
CA LYS A 18 43.26 -16.54 -27.69
C LYS A 18 41.74 -16.38 -27.77
N ILE A 19 41.12 -15.62 -26.85
CA ILE A 19 39.68 -15.33 -26.87
C ILE A 19 39.32 -14.57 -28.16
N ALA A 20 40.10 -13.57 -28.54
CA ALA A 20 39.88 -12.82 -29.78
C ALA A 20 40.01 -13.70 -31.03
N ALA A 21 41.06 -14.53 -31.09
CA ALA A 21 41.29 -15.46 -32.20
C ALA A 21 40.16 -16.49 -32.34
N HIS A 22 39.71 -17.10 -31.24
CA HIS A 22 38.58 -18.02 -31.25
C HIS A 22 37.26 -17.35 -31.62
N SER A 23 37.05 -16.10 -31.21
CA SER A 23 35.86 -15.32 -31.57
C SER A 23 35.82 -15.02 -33.08
N LEU A 24 36.96 -14.64 -33.66
CA LEU A 24 37.08 -14.35 -35.10
C LEU A 24 36.82 -15.62 -35.93
N LEU A 25 37.42 -16.75 -35.54
CA LEU A 25 37.18 -18.04 -36.21
C LEU A 25 35.70 -18.46 -36.23
N LEU A 26 34.97 -18.18 -35.13
CA LEU A 26 33.54 -18.46 -35.04
C LEU A 26 32.71 -17.52 -35.93
N GLN A 27 33.12 -16.26 -36.09
CA GLN A 27 32.45 -15.30 -36.95
C GLN A 27 32.65 -15.60 -38.45
N GLU A 28 33.83 -16.08 -38.85
CA GLU A 28 34.10 -16.46 -40.25
C GLU A 28 33.40 -17.75 -40.66
N SER A 29 33.41 -18.79 -39.81
CA SER A 29 32.83 -20.09 -40.14
C SER A 29 32.31 -20.83 -38.90
N PRO A 30 31.06 -20.55 -38.46
CA PRO A 30 30.51 -21.12 -37.24
C PRO A 30 30.34 -22.64 -37.33
N VAL A 31 29.98 -23.17 -38.51
CA VAL A 31 29.71 -24.60 -38.73
C VAL A 31 30.94 -25.48 -38.50
N HIS A 32 32.13 -24.97 -38.80
CA HIS A 32 33.37 -25.76 -38.74
C HIS A 32 34.15 -25.57 -37.44
N ASN A 33 33.90 -24.47 -36.71
CA ASN A 33 34.71 -24.06 -35.56
C ASN A 33 34.02 -24.23 -34.20
N LEU A 34 33.08 -25.18 -34.06
CA LEU A 34 32.45 -25.52 -32.78
C LEU A 34 33.43 -25.80 -31.61
N PRO A 35 34.63 -26.39 -31.80
CA PRO A 35 35.61 -26.53 -30.72
C PRO A 35 36.04 -25.20 -30.10
N SER A 36 36.06 -24.10 -30.88
CA SER A 36 36.33 -22.76 -30.37
C SER A 36 35.26 -22.29 -29.40
N LEU A 37 33.99 -22.63 -29.64
CA LEU A 37 32.89 -22.31 -28.74
C LEU A 37 33.04 -23.08 -27.41
N LYS A 38 33.39 -24.37 -27.49
CA LYS A 38 33.67 -25.20 -26.30
C LYS A 38 34.82 -24.61 -25.45
N PHE A 39 35.89 -24.15 -26.11
CA PHE A 39 37.00 -23.51 -25.41
C PHE A 39 36.57 -22.24 -24.67
N LEU A 40 35.85 -21.34 -25.33
CA LEU A 40 35.35 -20.12 -24.70
C LEU A 40 34.42 -20.41 -23.50
N ILE A 41 33.55 -21.41 -23.62
CA ILE A 41 32.69 -21.86 -22.51
C ILE A 41 33.53 -22.43 -21.36
N SER A 42 34.59 -23.17 -21.65
CA SER A 42 35.46 -23.73 -20.60
C SER A 42 36.21 -22.66 -19.80
N LEU A 43 36.40 -21.46 -20.35
CA LEU A 43 36.98 -20.31 -19.64
C LEU A 43 35.99 -19.63 -18.69
N LEU A 44 34.70 -20.00 -18.70
CA LEU A 44 33.71 -19.51 -17.75
C LEU A 44 33.82 -20.21 -16.38
N ASP A 45 35.03 -20.32 -15.86
CA ASP A 45 35.31 -20.78 -14.49
C ASP A 45 35.64 -19.57 -13.59
N VAL A 46 35.07 -19.58 -12.39
CA VAL A 46 35.21 -18.51 -11.38
C VAL A 46 36.66 -18.38 -10.87
N LYS A 47 37.48 -19.43 -11.03
CA LYS A 47 38.90 -19.43 -10.66
C LYS A 47 39.71 -18.38 -11.41
N GLY A 48 39.42 -18.18 -12.69
CA GLY A 48 40.08 -17.21 -13.57
C GLY A 48 39.19 -16.00 -13.86
N ARG A 49 38.97 -15.12 -12.87
CA ARG A 49 37.95 -14.05 -12.99
C ARG A 49 38.15 -13.12 -14.19
N ARG A 50 39.39 -12.76 -14.51
CA ARG A 50 39.66 -11.88 -15.66
C ARG A 50 39.38 -12.59 -16.98
N GLU A 51 39.84 -13.84 -17.12
CA GLU A 51 39.55 -14.64 -18.32
C GLU A 51 38.05 -14.90 -18.46
N CYS A 52 37.37 -15.21 -17.35
CA CYS A 52 35.94 -15.46 -17.29
C CYS A 52 35.12 -14.24 -17.75
N MET A 53 35.41 -13.04 -17.25
CA MET A 53 34.70 -11.82 -17.66
C MET A 53 34.93 -11.49 -19.12
N SER A 54 36.17 -11.62 -19.59
CA SER A 54 36.51 -11.38 -21.00
C SER A 54 35.84 -12.40 -21.92
N SER A 55 35.84 -13.68 -21.53
CA SER A 55 35.18 -14.76 -22.28
C SER A 55 33.66 -14.59 -22.28
N LEU A 56 33.05 -14.18 -21.17
CA LEU A 56 31.60 -13.90 -21.09
C LEU A 56 31.22 -12.76 -22.03
N ASP A 57 31.96 -11.64 -22.01
CA ASP A 57 31.71 -10.51 -22.90
C ASP A 57 31.90 -10.90 -24.38
N ALA A 58 32.89 -11.75 -24.70
CA ALA A 58 33.09 -12.29 -26.04
C ALA A 58 31.95 -13.22 -26.48
N LEU A 59 31.54 -14.16 -25.64
CA LEU A 59 30.43 -15.09 -25.91
C LEU A 59 29.10 -14.34 -26.09
N LEU A 60 28.85 -13.30 -25.29
CA LEU A 60 27.67 -12.45 -25.46
C LEU A 60 27.67 -11.79 -26.84
N ARG A 61 28.77 -11.16 -27.26
CA ARG A 61 28.89 -10.56 -28.60
C ARG A 61 28.70 -11.61 -29.70
N LEU A 62 29.24 -12.81 -29.54
CA LEU A 62 29.07 -13.89 -30.51
C LEU A 62 27.61 -14.35 -30.63
N PHE A 63 26.89 -14.44 -29.51
CA PHE A 63 25.48 -14.82 -29.49
C PHE A 63 24.53 -13.73 -29.97
N THR A 64 24.87 -12.44 -29.78
CA THR A 64 24.01 -11.32 -30.20
C THR A 64 24.35 -10.80 -31.59
N GLU A 65 25.63 -10.54 -31.87
CA GLU A 65 26.12 -9.91 -33.11
C GLU A 65 26.69 -10.94 -34.10
N GLY A 66 27.30 -12.01 -33.58
CA GLY A 66 28.03 -13.02 -34.37
C GLY A 66 27.19 -13.97 -35.22
N ARG A 67 25.87 -13.75 -35.32
CA ARG A 67 24.89 -14.57 -36.09
C ARG A 67 24.91 -16.09 -35.79
N ILE A 68 25.50 -16.50 -34.68
CA ILE A 68 25.52 -17.91 -34.27
C ILE A 68 24.11 -18.37 -33.89
N LEU A 69 23.37 -17.52 -33.17
CA LEU A 69 21.97 -17.74 -32.84
C LEU A 69 21.08 -16.96 -33.81
N ASN A 70 19.98 -17.60 -34.24
CA ASN A 70 18.97 -16.91 -35.01
C ASN A 70 18.12 -16.03 -34.06
N PRO A 71 18.01 -14.71 -34.30
CA PRO A 71 17.18 -13.83 -33.46
C PRO A 71 15.69 -14.18 -33.51
N ASN A 72 15.21 -14.81 -34.59
CA ASN A 72 13.79 -15.02 -34.85
C ASN A 72 13.34 -16.48 -34.66
N ALA A 73 14.24 -17.41 -34.35
CA ALA A 73 13.92 -18.82 -34.27
C ALA A 73 14.67 -19.52 -33.13
N LYS A 74 13.96 -20.43 -32.43
CA LYS A 74 14.54 -21.30 -31.41
C LYS A 74 15.31 -22.45 -32.08
N LEU A 75 16.38 -22.90 -31.44
CA LEU A 75 17.12 -24.09 -31.86
C LEU A 75 16.24 -25.33 -31.66
N SER A 76 16.08 -26.11 -32.71
CA SER A 76 15.28 -27.32 -32.72
C SER A 76 16.09 -28.53 -32.28
N LEU A 77 15.43 -29.43 -31.56
CA LEU A 77 15.99 -30.74 -31.21
C LEU A 77 15.98 -31.64 -32.45
N MET A 78 16.97 -32.53 -32.56
CA MET A 78 17.08 -33.47 -33.67
C MET A 78 15.79 -34.27 -33.88
N ASN A 79 15.12 -34.67 -32.78
CA ASN A 79 13.87 -35.45 -32.81
C ASN A 79 12.67 -34.69 -33.38
N LYS A 80 12.73 -33.36 -33.49
CA LYS A 80 11.66 -32.51 -34.03
C LYS A 80 11.89 -32.13 -35.50
N LYS A 81 13.04 -32.52 -36.09
CA LYS A 81 13.31 -32.26 -37.50
C LYS A 81 12.51 -33.23 -38.38
N PRO A 82 11.91 -32.76 -39.49
CA PRO A 82 11.14 -33.62 -40.38
C PRO A 82 12.10 -34.52 -41.18
N ILE A 83 12.44 -35.68 -40.61
CA ILE A 83 13.32 -36.67 -41.26
C ILE A 83 12.70 -37.14 -42.59
N GLY A 84 11.37 -37.15 -42.70
CA GLY A 84 10.64 -37.46 -43.93
C GLY A 84 10.87 -36.46 -45.09
N ALA A 85 11.29 -35.22 -44.80
CA ALA A 85 11.64 -34.26 -45.84
C ALA A 85 13.00 -34.56 -46.51
N LEU A 86 13.78 -35.52 -46.00
CA LEU A 86 15.07 -35.91 -46.59
C LEU A 86 14.91 -36.78 -47.85
N SER A 87 13.76 -37.43 -48.04
CA SER A 87 13.53 -38.33 -49.19
C SER A 87 13.25 -37.59 -50.49
N THR A 88 12.73 -36.36 -50.41
CA THR A 88 12.38 -35.52 -51.57
C THR A 88 13.55 -34.68 -52.11
N VAL A 89 14.68 -34.68 -51.41
CA VAL A 89 15.83 -33.79 -51.64
C VAL A 89 16.99 -34.57 -52.30
N THR A 90 17.81 -33.88 -53.10
CA THR A 90 18.95 -34.52 -53.79
C THR A 90 19.97 -35.09 -52.79
N PRO A 91 20.77 -36.11 -53.15
CA PRO A 91 21.76 -36.71 -52.23
C PRO A 91 22.79 -35.71 -51.68
N ARG A 92 23.11 -34.64 -52.43
CA ARG A 92 24.05 -33.60 -52.01
C ARG A 92 23.41 -32.67 -50.98
N GLU A 93 22.25 -32.10 -51.31
CA GLU A 93 21.48 -31.25 -50.40
C GLU A 93 21.11 -32.00 -49.12
N ARG A 94 20.83 -33.31 -49.20
CA ARG A 94 20.60 -34.16 -48.03
C ARG A 94 21.79 -34.16 -47.07
N LYS A 95 23.03 -34.29 -47.59
CA LYS A 95 24.24 -34.26 -46.75
C LYS A 95 24.45 -32.88 -46.12
N GLU A 96 24.22 -31.81 -46.88
CA GLU A 96 24.34 -30.43 -46.40
C GLU A 96 23.30 -30.13 -45.31
N LEU A 97 22.04 -30.55 -45.51
CA LEU A 97 20.96 -30.40 -44.54
C LEU A 97 21.24 -31.18 -43.24
N LEU A 98 21.73 -32.42 -43.36
CA LEU A 98 22.14 -33.23 -42.21
C LEU A 98 23.31 -32.60 -41.45
N ALA A 99 24.27 -32.01 -42.15
CA ALA A 99 25.37 -31.28 -41.52
C ALA A 99 24.83 -30.07 -40.72
N LEU A 100 23.92 -29.28 -41.30
CA LEU A 100 23.27 -28.16 -40.61
C LEU A 100 22.44 -28.62 -39.40
N TRP A 101 21.70 -29.72 -39.51
CA TRP A 101 20.94 -30.28 -38.39
C TRP A 101 21.87 -30.77 -37.27
N SER A 102 22.98 -31.41 -37.63
CA SER A 102 23.99 -31.84 -36.65
C SER A 102 24.65 -30.64 -35.95
N PHE A 103 24.92 -29.57 -36.69
CA PHE A 103 25.44 -28.31 -36.16
C PHE A 103 24.44 -27.67 -35.19
N GLU A 104 23.17 -27.56 -35.56
CA GLU A 104 22.12 -26.98 -34.72
C GLU A 104 21.94 -27.76 -33.41
N TYR A 105 22.00 -29.10 -33.48
CA TYR A 105 21.98 -29.96 -32.30
C TYR A 105 23.17 -29.71 -31.37
N GLN A 106 24.39 -29.71 -31.92
CA GLN A 106 25.61 -29.47 -31.13
C GLN A 106 25.62 -28.05 -30.54
N LEU A 107 25.17 -27.06 -31.30
CA LEU A 107 25.05 -25.68 -30.84
C LEU A 107 24.08 -25.57 -29.67
N LYS A 108 22.95 -26.29 -29.71
CA LYS A 108 21.99 -26.33 -28.59
C LYS A 108 22.62 -26.94 -27.33
N ASP A 109 23.42 -27.99 -27.47
CA ASP A 109 24.14 -28.61 -26.35
C ASP A 109 25.21 -27.67 -25.77
N PHE A 110 26.00 -27.00 -26.62
CA PHE A 110 26.95 -25.98 -26.16
C PHE A 110 26.26 -24.80 -25.48
N TYR A 111 25.10 -24.36 -25.99
CA TYR A 111 24.31 -23.32 -25.33
C TYR A 111 23.82 -23.77 -23.95
N ASN A 112 23.40 -25.03 -23.78
CA ASN A 112 23.09 -25.60 -22.46
C ASN A 112 24.31 -25.57 -21.53
N GLN A 113 25.47 -26.01 -22.00
CA GLN A 113 26.71 -26.00 -21.21
C GLN A 113 27.10 -24.57 -20.80
N PHE A 114 26.90 -23.59 -21.69
CA PHE A 114 27.08 -22.17 -21.39
C PHE A 114 26.13 -21.71 -20.26
N LEU A 115 24.84 -22.06 -20.32
CA LEU A 115 23.88 -21.70 -19.27
C LEU A 115 24.21 -22.35 -17.93
N VAL A 116 24.69 -23.59 -17.92
CA VAL A 116 25.17 -24.26 -16.69
C VAL A 116 26.39 -23.54 -16.12
N ALA A 117 27.34 -23.12 -16.95
CA ALA A 117 28.48 -22.33 -16.50
C ALA A 117 28.02 -20.97 -15.94
N LEU A 118 27.06 -20.32 -16.61
CA LEU A 118 26.47 -19.05 -16.18
C LEU A 118 25.74 -19.17 -14.83
N ASP A 119 25.07 -20.30 -14.57
CA ASP A 119 24.48 -20.61 -13.26
C ASP A 119 25.54 -20.67 -12.14
N GLY A 120 26.76 -21.11 -12.46
CA GLY A 120 27.92 -21.03 -11.56
C GLY A 120 28.29 -19.59 -11.22
N LEU A 121 28.34 -18.70 -12.22
CA LEU A 121 28.62 -17.26 -12.00
C LEU A 121 27.54 -16.56 -11.17
N LEU A 122 26.26 -16.93 -11.34
CA LEU A 122 25.15 -16.38 -10.57
C LEU A 122 25.16 -16.77 -9.08
N LYS A 123 25.91 -17.82 -8.73
CA LYS A 123 26.10 -18.32 -7.36
C LYS A 123 27.44 -17.89 -6.74
N ASP A 124 28.28 -17.15 -7.46
CA ASP A 124 29.57 -16.69 -6.97
C ASP A 124 29.41 -15.79 -5.72
N ALA A 125 30.38 -15.84 -4.81
CA ALA A 125 30.40 -15.00 -3.61
C ALA A 125 30.53 -13.51 -3.93
N VAL A 126 31.13 -13.16 -5.08
CA VAL A 126 31.39 -11.77 -5.46
C VAL A 126 30.21 -11.12 -6.17
N ASP A 127 29.74 -10.00 -5.62
CA ASP A 127 28.60 -9.25 -6.15
C ASP A 127 28.80 -8.72 -7.58
N THR A 128 30.03 -8.36 -7.96
CA THR A 128 30.34 -7.88 -9.32
C THR A 128 30.18 -8.99 -10.35
N THR A 129 30.63 -10.22 -10.04
CA THR A 129 30.44 -11.41 -10.88
C THR A 129 28.96 -11.70 -11.08
N ARG A 130 28.18 -11.76 -9.98
CA ARG A 130 26.73 -12.01 -10.05
C ARG A 130 26.02 -10.95 -10.89
N ARG A 131 26.34 -9.67 -10.71
CA ARG A 131 25.77 -8.55 -11.51
C ARG A 131 26.11 -8.65 -13.00
N LYS A 132 27.32 -9.07 -13.34
CA LYS A 132 27.71 -9.33 -14.73
C LYS A 132 26.92 -10.50 -15.32
N GLY A 133 26.75 -11.60 -14.57
CA GLY A 133 25.89 -12.72 -14.98
C GLY A 133 24.44 -12.32 -15.19
N ILE A 134 23.86 -11.51 -14.29
CA ILE A 134 22.50 -10.95 -14.44
C ILE A 134 22.38 -10.11 -15.71
N SER A 135 23.37 -9.24 -15.97
CA SER A 135 23.40 -8.41 -17.17
C SER A 135 23.51 -9.25 -18.45
N ALA A 136 24.28 -10.33 -18.40
CA ALA A 136 24.41 -11.29 -19.50
C ALA A 136 23.07 -11.95 -19.83
N ILE A 137 22.35 -12.45 -18.82
CA ILE A 137 21.01 -13.05 -18.98
C ILE A 137 20.01 -12.05 -19.56
N ALA A 138 19.95 -10.83 -19.01
CA ALA A 138 19.02 -9.81 -19.49
C ALA A 138 19.31 -9.40 -20.94
N THR A 139 20.60 -9.38 -21.32
CA THR A 139 21.01 -9.14 -22.70
C THR A 139 20.54 -10.29 -23.60
N LEU A 140 20.82 -11.54 -23.25
CA LEU A 140 20.40 -12.70 -24.05
C LEU A 140 18.89 -12.77 -24.25
N LEU A 141 18.11 -12.52 -23.19
CA LEU A 141 16.65 -12.43 -23.25
C LEU A 141 16.14 -11.33 -24.19
N SER A 142 16.91 -10.25 -24.33
CA SER A 142 16.53 -9.15 -25.22
C SER A 142 16.79 -9.45 -26.70
N TYR A 143 17.65 -10.42 -27.02
CA TYR A 143 18.09 -10.67 -28.40
C TYR A 143 17.63 -12.00 -28.98
N SER A 144 17.59 -13.08 -28.18
CA SER A 144 17.27 -14.43 -28.68
C SER A 144 16.13 -15.08 -27.89
N PRO A 145 15.18 -15.74 -28.57
CA PRO A 145 14.11 -16.51 -27.94
C PRO A 145 14.58 -17.88 -27.42
N GLU A 146 15.84 -18.27 -27.63
CA GLU A 146 16.36 -19.57 -27.18
C GLU A 146 16.40 -19.66 -25.65
N GLN A 147 15.72 -20.68 -25.11
CA GLN A 147 15.53 -20.88 -23.67
C GLN A 147 15.00 -19.67 -22.89
N GLU A 148 14.18 -18.83 -23.53
CA GLU A 148 13.58 -17.64 -22.93
C GLU A 148 12.98 -17.88 -21.53
N GLN A 149 12.14 -18.91 -21.36
CA GLN A 149 11.55 -19.23 -20.06
C GLN A 149 12.60 -19.62 -19.00
N GLY A 150 13.63 -20.38 -19.40
CA GLY A 150 14.70 -20.80 -18.49
C GLY A 150 15.62 -19.65 -18.09
N LEU A 151 15.90 -18.73 -19.01
CA LEU A 151 16.64 -17.49 -18.74
C LEU A 151 15.84 -16.55 -17.84
N LEU A 152 14.55 -16.37 -18.13
CA LEU A 152 13.65 -15.54 -17.34
C LEU A 152 13.53 -16.06 -15.90
N SER A 153 13.35 -17.37 -15.73
CA SER A 153 13.28 -17.97 -14.38
C SER A 153 14.57 -17.74 -13.59
N ARG A 154 15.75 -17.87 -14.23
CA ARG A 154 17.04 -17.56 -13.59
C ARG A 154 17.16 -16.09 -13.19
N LEU A 155 16.73 -15.19 -14.05
CA LEU A 155 16.72 -13.75 -13.78
C LEU A 155 15.80 -13.41 -12.61
N VAL A 156 14.55 -13.89 -12.65
CA VAL A 156 13.53 -13.63 -11.62
C VAL A 156 13.94 -14.23 -10.27
N ASN A 157 14.50 -15.44 -10.23
CA ASN A 157 15.02 -16.03 -8.99
C ASN A 157 16.10 -15.16 -8.33
N LYS A 158 16.82 -14.34 -9.11
CA LYS A 158 17.86 -13.45 -8.59
C LYS A 158 17.35 -12.18 -7.90
N VAL A 159 16.05 -11.90 -8.00
CA VAL A 159 15.37 -10.90 -7.15
C VAL A 159 15.48 -11.28 -5.67
N GLY A 160 15.59 -12.58 -5.36
CA GLY A 160 15.80 -13.09 -4.01
C GLY A 160 17.25 -13.18 -3.53
N ASP A 161 18.21 -12.52 -4.18
CA ASP A 161 19.60 -12.51 -3.71
C ASP A 161 19.72 -11.89 -2.30
N PRO A 162 20.55 -12.48 -1.40
CA PRO A 162 20.74 -11.92 -0.05
C PRO A 162 21.36 -10.51 -0.08
N THR A 163 22.15 -10.18 -1.09
CA THR A 163 22.73 -8.85 -1.26
C THR A 163 21.74 -7.92 -1.95
N ARG A 164 21.32 -6.88 -1.22
CA ARG A 164 20.41 -5.82 -1.73
C ARG A 164 20.86 -5.24 -3.08
N ALA A 165 22.14 -4.94 -3.25
CA ALA A 165 22.66 -4.35 -4.47
C ALA A 165 22.46 -5.24 -5.71
N VAL A 166 22.54 -6.56 -5.53
CA VAL A 166 22.32 -7.55 -6.60
C VAL A 166 20.83 -7.68 -6.91
N ALA A 167 19.98 -7.76 -5.87
CA ALA A 167 18.52 -7.80 -6.03
C ALA A 167 17.99 -6.54 -6.75
N THR A 168 18.40 -5.34 -6.31
CA THR A 168 18.00 -4.07 -6.96
C THR A 168 18.54 -3.96 -8.38
N SER A 169 19.77 -4.42 -8.64
CA SER A 169 20.31 -4.49 -10.01
C SER A 169 19.51 -5.44 -10.90
N THR A 170 18.98 -6.53 -10.34
CA THR A 170 18.13 -7.49 -11.07
C THR A 170 16.83 -6.82 -11.48
N VAL A 171 16.15 -6.16 -10.54
CA VAL A 171 14.93 -5.38 -10.79
C VAL A 171 15.15 -4.34 -11.90
N GLY A 172 16.24 -3.57 -11.83
CA GLY A 172 16.56 -2.57 -12.86
C GLY A 172 16.86 -3.17 -14.25
N GLN A 173 17.42 -4.39 -14.32
CA GLN A 173 17.60 -5.07 -15.61
C GLN A 173 16.28 -5.62 -16.16
N MET A 174 15.39 -6.11 -15.30
CA MET A 174 14.03 -6.52 -15.70
C MET A 174 13.22 -5.32 -16.23
N GLU A 175 13.34 -4.15 -15.59
CA GLU A 175 12.71 -2.92 -16.09
C GLU A 175 13.22 -2.54 -17.48
N ARG A 176 14.54 -2.58 -17.71
CA ARG A 176 15.14 -2.34 -19.03
C ARG A 176 14.70 -3.37 -20.07
N LEU A 177 14.54 -4.63 -19.66
CA LEU A 177 14.01 -5.68 -20.54
C LEU A 177 12.58 -5.35 -20.99
N LEU A 178 11.71 -4.95 -20.05
CA LEU A 178 10.33 -4.57 -20.36
C LEU A 178 10.22 -3.29 -21.20
N GLN A 179 11.15 -2.35 -21.03
CA GLN A 179 11.24 -1.15 -21.90
C GLN A 179 11.59 -1.51 -23.34
N LYS A 180 12.45 -2.52 -23.55
CA LYS A 180 12.80 -3.00 -24.89
C LYS A 180 11.71 -3.88 -25.51
N HIS A 181 11.05 -4.72 -24.70
CA HIS A 181 10.07 -5.71 -25.15
C HIS A 181 8.75 -5.61 -24.36
N PRO A 182 7.85 -4.66 -24.70
CA PRO A 182 6.58 -4.49 -24.02
C PRO A 182 5.68 -5.74 -24.09
N GLN A 183 5.76 -6.52 -25.16
CA GLN A 183 4.96 -7.75 -25.32
C GLN A 183 5.30 -8.84 -24.30
N MET A 184 6.47 -8.75 -23.64
CA MET A 184 6.91 -9.72 -22.63
C MET A 184 6.32 -9.43 -21.23
N LYS A 185 5.67 -8.26 -21.02
CA LYS A 185 5.15 -7.83 -19.70
C LYS A 185 4.35 -8.93 -18.99
N LEU A 186 3.39 -9.56 -19.66
CA LEU A 186 2.54 -10.62 -19.08
C LEU A 186 3.34 -11.86 -18.65
N VAL A 187 4.33 -12.27 -19.45
CA VAL A 187 5.16 -13.45 -19.19
C VAL A 187 6.06 -13.20 -17.97
N VAL A 188 6.69 -12.02 -17.90
CA VAL A 188 7.50 -11.62 -16.75
C VAL A 188 6.66 -11.54 -15.49
N VAL A 189 5.47 -10.93 -15.54
CA VAL A 189 4.56 -10.86 -14.39
C VAL A 189 4.14 -12.26 -13.92
N ALA A 190 3.86 -13.18 -14.83
CA ALA A 190 3.53 -14.56 -14.47
C ALA A 190 4.67 -15.29 -13.76
N GLU A 191 5.93 -15.05 -14.17
CA GLU A 191 7.08 -15.66 -13.50
C GLU A 191 7.36 -15.04 -12.12
N VAL A 192 7.20 -13.71 -12.00
CA VAL A 192 7.31 -13.02 -10.70
C VAL A 192 6.19 -13.45 -9.74
N GLU A 193 4.98 -13.68 -10.24
CA GLU A 193 3.87 -14.25 -9.48
C GLU A 193 4.22 -15.63 -8.91
N ARG A 194 4.81 -16.53 -9.72
CA ARG A 194 5.30 -17.83 -9.24
C ARG A 194 6.35 -17.69 -8.14
N LEU A 195 7.22 -16.69 -8.25
CA LEU A 195 8.21 -16.39 -7.21
C LEU A 195 7.53 -15.96 -5.89
N LEU A 196 6.51 -15.09 -5.95
CA LEU A 196 5.81 -14.56 -4.78
C LEU A 196 5.14 -15.65 -3.92
N TYR A 197 4.52 -16.64 -4.56
CA TYR A 197 3.78 -17.73 -3.88
C TYR A 197 4.63 -18.98 -3.61
N ARG A 198 5.96 -18.92 -3.83
CA ARG A 198 6.85 -20.04 -3.56
C ARG A 198 6.96 -20.27 -2.05
N SER A 199 6.86 -21.54 -1.63
CA SER A 199 7.12 -21.94 -0.25
C SER A 199 8.55 -21.54 0.17
N ASN A 200 8.71 -20.98 1.37
CA ASN A 200 10.00 -20.59 1.97
C ASN A 200 10.75 -19.44 1.25
N ILE A 201 10.05 -18.54 0.56
CA ILE A 201 10.67 -17.31 0.06
C ILE A 201 10.89 -16.29 1.19
N ASN A 202 12.03 -15.59 1.14
CA ASN A 202 12.32 -14.50 2.07
C ASN A 202 11.39 -13.30 1.85
N THR A 203 10.89 -12.69 2.91
CA THR A 203 10.05 -11.46 2.88
C THR A 203 10.72 -10.30 2.14
N LYS A 204 12.06 -10.19 2.19
CA LYS A 204 12.82 -9.20 1.40
C LYS A 204 12.70 -9.44 -0.10
N ALA A 205 12.71 -10.70 -0.53
CA ALA A 205 12.56 -11.07 -1.93
C ALA A 205 11.13 -10.77 -2.41
N GLN A 206 10.12 -11.07 -1.58
CA GLN A 206 8.73 -10.68 -1.84
C GLN A 206 8.60 -9.16 -1.98
N TYR A 207 9.23 -8.39 -1.09
CA TYR A 207 9.24 -6.93 -1.17
C TYR A 207 9.82 -6.41 -2.49
N TYR A 208 10.99 -6.91 -2.92
CA TYR A 208 11.58 -6.47 -4.19
C TYR A 208 10.74 -6.89 -5.40
N ALA A 209 10.14 -8.07 -5.38
CA ALA A 209 9.21 -8.52 -6.40
C ALA A 209 7.97 -7.61 -6.49
N LEU A 210 7.36 -7.25 -5.36
CA LEU A 210 6.22 -6.33 -5.32
C LEU A 210 6.61 -4.91 -5.76
N CYS A 211 7.78 -4.42 -5.35
CA CYS A 211 8.30 -3.14 -5.83
C CYS A 211 8.46 -3.14 -7.35
N PHE A 212 8.98 -4.22 -7.94
CA PHE A 212 9.07 -4.36 -9.39
C PHE A 212 7.67 -4.33 -10.04
N LEU A 213 6.72 -5.15 -9.56
CA LEU A 213 5.36 -5.17 -10.10
C LEU A 213 4.69 -3.79 -10.05
N SER A 214 4.88 -3.05 -8.95
CA SER A 214 4.31 -1.71 -8.79
C SER A 214 4.92 -0.66 -9.73
N GLN A 215 6.12 -0.92 -10.26
CA GLN A 215 6.86 -0.02 -11.13
C GLN A 215 6.58 -0.24 -12.63
N ILE A 216 5.98 -1.38 -13.01
CA ILE A 216 5.62 -1.69 -14.40
C ILE A 216 4.77 -0.56 -15.01
N LEU A 217 5.19 -0.07 -16.19
CA LEU A 217 4.46 0.91 -16.97
C LEU A 217 3.26 0.24 -17.65
N LEU A 218 2.08 0.78 -17.37
CA LEU A 218 0.80 0.35 -17.92
C LEU A 218 0.34 1.37 -18.95
N ASP A 219 0.02 0.89 -20.14
CA ASP A 219 -0.55 1.67 -21.23
C ASP A 219 -2.07 1.43 -21.31
N SER A 220 -2.80 2.20 -22.12
CA SER A 220 -4.27 2.04 -22.27
C SER A 220 -4.68 0.65 -22.73
N ASP A 221 -3.78 -0.03 -23.46
CA ASP A 221 -4.04 -1.34 -24.07
C ASP A 221 -3.74 -2.50 -23.10
N ASP A 222 -3.09 -2.21 -21.96
CA ASP A 222 -2.66 -3.20 -20.96
C ASP A 222 -3.77 -3.58 -19.96
N VAL A 223 -5.04 -3.49 -20.36
CA VAL A 223 -6.19 -3.91 -19.54
C VAL A 223 -6.05 -5.33 -18.94
N PRO A 224 -5.67 -6.39 -19.70
CA PRO A 224 -5.52 -7.73 -19.13
C PRO A 224 -4.35 -7.81 -18.13
N LEU A 225 -3.27 -7.05 -18.36
CA LEU A 225 -2.13 -6.97 -17.46
C LEU A 225 -2.50 -6.27 -16.15
N ALA A 226 -3.20 -5.14 -16.23
CA ALA A 226 -3.69 -4.40 -15.07
C ALA A 226 -4.63 -5.26 -14.22
N THR A 227 -5.57 -5.96 -14.86
CA THR A 227 -6.47 -6.93 -14.23
C THR A 227 -5.69 -8.01 -13.48
N LYS A 228 -4.68 -8.62 -14.13
CA LYS A 228 -3.83 -9.63 -13.51
C LYS A 228 -3.05 -9.10 -12.31
N LEU A 229 -2.47 -7.89 -12.41
CA LEU A 229 -1.74 -7.26 -11.30
C LEU A 229 -2.65 -7.03 -10.08
N ILE A 230 -3.88 -6.56 -10.30
CA ILE A 230 -4.86 -6.34 -9.23
C ILE A 230 -5.16 -7.65 -8.49
N ILE A 231 -5.43 -8.72 -9.23
CA ILE A 231 -5.69 -10.06 -8.65
C ILE A 231 -4.48 -10.54 -7.83
N ILE A 232 -3.26 -10.37 -8.35
CA ILE A 232 -2.03 -10.71 -7.62
C ILE A 232 -1.94 -9.92 -6.32
N TYR A 233 -2.15 -8.59 -6.35
CA TYR A 233 -2.03 -7.74 -5.17
C TYR A 233 -3.05 -8.09 -4.08
N VAL A 234 -4.32 -8.29 -4.44
CA VAL A 234 -5.34 -8.64 -3.44
C VAL A 234 -5.18 -10.06 -2.93
N SER A 235 -4.87 -11.01 -3.80
CA SER A 235 -4.65 -12.42 -3.38
C SER A 235 -3.44 -12.53 -2.44
N PHE A 236 -2.36 -11.80 -2.74
CA PHE A 236 -1.18 -11.77 -1.89
C PHE A 236 -1.48 -11.11 -0.54
N PHE A 237 -2.27 -10.04 -0.53
CA PHE A 237 -2.75 -9.44 0.71
C PHE A 237 -3.56 -10.43 1.55
N LYS A 238 -4.52 -11.16 0.94
CA LYS A 238 -5.33 -12.17 1.65
C LYS A 238 -4.44 -13.25 2.27
N ALA A 239 -3.38 -13.65 1.57
CA ALA A 239 -2.37 -14.56 2.11
C ALA A 239 -1.59 -13.95 3.30
N CYS A 240 -1.14 -12.70 3.19
CA CYS A 240 -0.47 -11.99 4.29
C CYS A 240 -1.35 -11.88 5.54
N VAL A 241 -2.64 -11.58 5.39
CA VAL A 241 -3.59 -11.51 6.52
C VAL A 241 -3.78 -12.88 7.16
N LYS A 242 -3.93 -13.94 6.36
CA LYS A 242 -4.09 -15.30 6.87
C LYS A 242 -2.86 -15.76 7.65
N ASN A 243 -1.67 -15.34 7.24
CA ASN A 243 -0.40 -15.67 7.89
C ASN A 243 -0.07 -14.75 9.08
N GLY A 244 -0.84 -13.69 9.32
CA GLY A 244 -0.55 -12.68 10.35
C GLY A 244 0.62 -11.74 10.02
N GLU A 245 1.19 -11.83 8.82
CA GLU A 245 2.37 -11.06 8.40
C GLU A 245 1.96 -9.71 7.77
N VAL A 246 1.70 -8.70 8.61
CA VAL A 246 1.32 -7.36 8.15
C VAL A 246 2.54 -6.42 8.15
N ASP A 247 3.54 -6.67 7.30
CA ASP A 247 4.63 -5.70 7.11
C ASP A 247 4.11 -4.44 6.40
N SER A 248 4.19 -3.30 7.09
CA SER A 248 3.84 -1.97 6.57
C SER A 248 4.53 -1.62 5.24
N LYS A 249 5.76 -2.10 4.99
CA LYS A 249 6.49 -1.83 3.75
C LYS A 249 5.93 -2.61 2.57
N LEU A 250 5.66 -3.90 2.77
CA LEU A 250 4.98 -4.75 1.78
C LEU A 250 3.61 -4.17 1.46
N MET A 251 2.85 -3.79 2.48
CA MET A 251 1.52 -3.21 2.32
C MET A 251 1.53 -1.92 1.49
N ASN A 252 2.50 -1.03 1.75
CA ASN A 252 2.62 0.21 0.99
C ASN A 252 2.92 -0.06 -0.48
N ALA A 253 3.76 -1.05 -0.79
CA ALA A 253 4.06 -1.44 -2.18
C ALA A 253 2.82 -2.01 -2.88
N LEU A 254 2.07 -2.89 -2.20
CA LEU A 254 0.82 -3.47 -2.72
C LEU A 254 -0.22 -2.38 -3.03
N LEU A 255 -0.47 -1.49 -2.07
CA LEU A 255 -1.48 -0.45 -2.21
C LEU A 255 -1.10 0.60 -3.26
N THR A 256 0.19 0.92 -3.37
CA THR A 256 0.69 1.79 -4.44
C THR A 256 0.50 1.14 -5.81
N GLY A 257 0.83 -0.14 -5.94
CA GLY A 257 0.61 -0.92 -7.16
C GLY A 257 -0.87 -1.02 -7.53
N LEU A 258 -1.74 -1.31 -6.56
CA LEU A 258 -3.18 -1.41 -6.73
C LEU A 258 -3.79 -0.08 -7.19
N LYS A 259 -3.45 1.03 -6.50
CA LYS A 259 -3.92 2.38 -6.86
C LYS A 259 -3.51 2.77 -8.28
N ARG A 260 -2.34 2.33 -8.74
CA ARG A 260 -1.81 2.61 -10.08
C ARG A 260 -2.46 1.73 -11.16
N ALA A 261 -2.72 0.46 -10.88
CA ALA A 261 -3.28 -0.47 -11.84
C ALA A 261 -4.80 -0.28 -12.04
N TYR A 262 -5.51 0.10 -10.98
CA TYR A 262 -6.98 0.21 -10.99
C TYR A 262 -7.57 1.10 -12.10
N PRO A 263 -7.03 2.29 -12.42
CA PRO A 263 -7.57 3.12 -13.51
C PRO A 263 -7.60 2.42 -14.88
N TYR A 264 -6.65 1.51 -15.14
CA TYR A 264 -6.53 0.79 -16.40
C TYR A 264 -7.44 -0.43 -16.48
N SER A 265 -7.97 -0.92 -15.36
CA SER A 265 -8.93 -2.02 -15.34
C SER A 265 -10.40 -1.56 -15.34
N LYS A 266 -10.66 -0.24 -15.35
CA LYS A 266 -12.01 0.33 -15.26
C LYS A 266 -12.96 -0.16 -16.36
N THR A 267 -12.43 -0.48 -17.55
CA THR A 267 -13.21 -1.00 -18.68
C THR A 267 -13.76 -2.40 -18.44
N VAL A 268 -13.19 -3.17 -17.52
CA VAL A 268 -13.61 -4.53 -17.13
C VAL A 268 -14.33 -4.51 -15.76
N ALA A 269 -14.51 -3.34 -15.15
CA ALA A 269 -15.05 -3.16 -13.80
C ALA A 269 -16.59 -3.08 -13.75
N ILE A 270 -17.30 -3.61 -14.75
CA ILE A 270 -18.76 -3.74 -14.74
C ILE A 270 -19.08 -5.19 -14.37
N THR A 271 -19.75 -5.40 -13.22
CA THR A 271 -20.30 -6.69 -12.69
C THR A 271 -19.51 -7.95 -13.07
N GLY A 272 -18.72 -8.50 -12.14
CA GLY A 272 -17.77 -9.58 -12.40
C GLY A 272 -16.32 -9.13 -12.66
N GLY A 273 -15.99 -7.88 -12.32
CA GLY A 273 -14.64 -7.32 -12.51
C GLY A 273 -13.56 -7.95 -11.61
N PRO A 274 -12.27 -7.66 -11.85
CA PRO A 274 -11.13 -8.23 -11.09
C PRO A 274 -11.10 -7.93 -9.59
N LEU A 275 -11.99 -7.06 -9.10
CA LEU A 275 -12.15 -6.74 -7.67
C LEU A 275 -13.46 -7.26 -7.08
N ASP A 276 -14.30 -7.88 -7.90
CA ASP A 276 -15.52 -8.52 -7.44
C ASP A 276 -15.15 -9.73 -6.56
N GLY A 277 -15.75 -9.84 -5.37
CA GLY A 277 -15.32 -10.77 -4.31
C GLY A 277 -14.05 -10.37 -3.52
N HIS A 278 -13.39 -9.26 -3.90
CA HIS A 278 -12.19 -8.75 -3.25
C HIS A 278 -12.44 -7.46 -2.44
N VAL A 279 -13.60 -6.80 -2.61
CA VAL A 279 -14.00 -5.58 -1.90
C VAL A 279 -14.01 -5.76 -0.38
N ASP A 280 -14.50 -6.89 0.13
CA ASP A 280 -14.47 -7.22 1.56
C ASP A 280 -13.07 -7.17 2.15
N THR A 281 -12.11 -7.63 1.35
CA THR A 281 -10.71 -7.67 1.74
C THR A 281 -10.18 -6.24 1.84
N LEU A 282 -10.54 -5.35 0.91
CA LEU A 282 -10.19 -3.92 1.00
C LEU A 282 -10.78 -3.25 2.24
N PHE A 283 -12.04 -3.54 2.60
CA PHE A 283 -12.62 -3.02 3.84
C PHE A 283 -11.87 -3.50 5.09
N LYS A 284 -11.49 -4.79 5.12
CA LYS A 284 -10.64 -5.33 6.20
C LYS A 284 -9.27 -4.62 6.25
N ILE A 285 -8.64 -4.35 5.10
CA ILE A 285 -7.36 -3.61 5.03
C ILE A 285 -7.46 -2.29 5.78
N VAL A 286 -8.49 -1.49 5.52
CA VAL A 286 -8.63 -0.14 6.08
C VAL A 286 -8.56 -0.14 7.61
N HIS A 287 -9.04 -1.20 8.26
CA HIS A 287 -9.03 -1.32 9.72
C HIS A 287 -7.71 -1.87 10.28
N MET A 288 -6.95 -2.63 9.50
CA MET A 288 -5.70 -3.27 9.96
C MET A 288 -4.46 -2.40 9.76
N VAL A 289 -4.48 -1.50 8.77
CA VAL A 289 -3.30 -0.71 8.39
C VAL A 289 -3.30 0.68 9.06
N LYS A 290 -2.11 1.28 9.15
CA LYS A 290 -1.91 2.66 9.61
C LYS A 290 -2.72 3.66 8.77
N PHE A 291 -3.03 4.82 9.34
CA PHE A 291 -3.92 5.81 8.73
C PHE A 291 -3.48 6.26 7.32
N SER A 292 -2.18 6.41 7.10
CA SER A 292 -1.63 6.82 5.79
C SER A 292 -1.91 5.82 4.66
N LEU A 293 -1.88 4.52 4.97
CA LEU A 293 -2.21 3.44 4.05
C LEU A 293 -3.73 3.30 3.91
N ALA A 294 -4.46 3.38 5.04
CA ALA A 294 -5.91 3.35 5.07
C ALA A 294 -6.51 4.42 4.16
N THR A 295 -5.95 5.64 4.17
CA THR A 295 -6.35 6.74 3.28
C THR A 295 -6.22 6.36 1.80
N GLN A 296 -5.16 5.66 1.41
CA GLN A 296 -4.98 5.23 0.02
C GLN A 296 -6.03 4.19 -0.38
N VAL A 297 -6.33 3.23 0.52
CA VAL A 297 -7.38 2.23 0.29
C VAL A 297 -8.76 2.88 0.20
N LEU A 298 -9.04 3.85 1.06
CA LEU A 298 -10.29 4.63 1.02
C LEU A 298 -10.45 5.36 -0.32
N CYS A 299 -9.38 5.90 -0.91
CA CYS A 299 -9.44 6.49 -2.26
C CYS A 299 -9.77 5.48 -3.36
N ILE A 300 -9.42 4.20 -3.18
CA ILE A 300 -9.76 3.13 -4.13
C ILE A 300 -11.22 2.71 -3.92
N LEU A 301 -11.64 2.52 -2.66
CA LEU A 301 -13.02 2.21 -2.30
C LEU A 301 -13.99 3.30 -2.78
N ASP A 302 -13.63 4.57 -2.71
CA ASP A 302 -14.44 5.67 -3.25
C ASP A 302 -14.73 5.49 -4.75
N GLN A 303 -13.73 5.10 -5.54
CA GLN A 303 -13.91 4.84 -6.98
C GLN A 303 -14.72 3.57 -7.25
N ILE A 304 -14.70 2.60 -6.35
CA ILE A 304 -15.55 1.40 -6.45
C ILE A 304 -17.00 1.79 -6.16
N VAL A 305 -17.24 2.59 -5.11
CA VAL A 305 -18.59 3.08 -4.74
C VAL A 305 -19.20 4.00 -5.80
N GLU A 306 -18.37 4.71 -6.58
CA GLU A 306 -18.83 5.47 -7.75
C GLU A 306 -19.46 4.57 -8.83
N ILE A 307 -18.98 3.35 -8.98
CA ILE A 307 -19.45 2.38 -9.98
C ILE A 307 -20.57 1.51 -9.39
N ASP A 308 -20.36 1.00 -8.18
CA ASP A 308 -21.28 0.11 -7.46
C ASP A 308 -21.77 0.75 -6.16
N LYS A 309 -23.01 1.23 -6.17
CA LYS A 309 -23.64 1.89 -5.01
C LYS A 309 -23.98 0.93 -3.86
N ASN A 310 -23.95 -0.39 -4.06
CA ASN A 310 -24.31 -1.36 -3.01
C ASN A 310 -23.36 -1.28 -1.81
N ASN A 311 -22.10 -0.90 -2.04
CA ASN A 311 -21.08 -0.77 -1.00
C ASN A 311 -21.04 0.61 -0.32
N SER A 312 -21.98 1.51 -0.64
CA SER A 312 -21.98 2.90 -0.17
C SER A 312 -22.06 3.02 1.35
N ASP A 313 -23.04 2.41 2.01
CA ASP A 313 -23.22 2.53 3.46
C ASP A 313 -22.01 2.04 4.24
N ARG A 314 -21.39 0.95 3.78
CA ARG A 314 -20.20 0.39 4.39
C ARG A 314 -19.00 1.33 4.22
N PHE A 315 -18.84 1.94 3.04
CA PHE A 315 -17.83 2.96 2.79
C PHE A 315 -17.99 4.18 3.69
N TYR A 316 -19.20 4.76 3.77
CA TYR A 316 -19.44 5.90 4.64
C TYR A 316 -19.24 5.56 6.11
N SER A 317 -19.63 4.37 6.56
CA SER A 317 -19.39 3.90 7.94
C SER A 317 -17.90 3.83 8.27
N VAL A 318 -17.09 3.31 7.35
CA VAL A 318 -15.63 3.21 7.55
C VAL A 318 -14.97 4.58 7.49
N LEU A 319 -15.35 5.44 6.54
CA LEU A 319 -14.85 6.81 6.44
C LEU A 319 -15.21 7.63 7.70
N PHE A 320 -16.45 7.48 8.17
CA PHE A 320 -16.94 8.11 9.38
C PHE A 320 -16.12 7.69 10.61
N ARG A 321 -15.86 6.39 10.78
CA ARG A 321 -15.01 5.88 11.88
C ARG A 321 -13.57 6.38 11.77
N LYS A 322 -13.02 6.48 10.55
CA LYS A 322 -11.64 6.94 10.32
C LYS A 322 -11.42 8.42 10.63
N LEU A 323 -12.45 9.24 10.76
CA LEU A 323 -12.32 10.63 11.24
C LEU A 323 -11.86 10.72 12.70
N PHE A 324 -12.19 9.74 13.55
CA PHE A 324 -11.74 9.68 14.95
C PHE A 324 -10.41 8.95 15.15
N ASP A 325 -9.72 8.58 14.08
CA ASP A 325 -8.42 7.93 14.17
C ASP A 325 -7.39 8.95 14.73
N PRO A 326 -6.71 8.67 15.87
CA PRO A 326 -5.76 9.62 16.47
C PRO A 326 -4.60 10.01 15.53
N GLU A 327 -4.26 9.14 14.57
CA GLU A 327 -3.21 9.41 13.58
C GLU A 327 -3.61 10.49 12.54
N VAL A 328 -4.90 10.85 12.44
CA VAL A 328 -5.37 11.89 11.49
C VAL A 328 -4.60 13.20 11.73
N GLY A 329 -4.39 13.59 12.99
CA GLY A 329 -3.70 14.83 13.39
C GLY A 329 -2.19 14.86 13.12
N HIS A 330 -1.56 13.71 12.88
CA HIS A 330 -0.09 13.59 12.76
C HIS A 330 0.39 12.96 11.44
N SER A 331 -0.54 12.52 10.59
CA SER A 331 -0.22 11.84 9.33
C SER A 331 0.33 12.78 8.25
N THR A 332 1.32 12.31 7.51
CA THR A 332 1.84 12.99 6.30
C THR A 332 0.85 13.03 5.14
N LYS A 333 -0.25 12.27 5.22
CA LYS A 333 -1.28 12.15 4.16
C LYS A 333 -2.61 12.85 4.50
N GLN A 334 -2.62 13.75 5.49
CA GLN A 334 -3.78 14.57 5.86
C GLN A 334 -4.46 15.24 4.66
N SER A 335 -3.70 15.92 3.80
CA SER A 335 -4.24 16.59 2.62
C SER A 335 -4.96 15.62 1.67
N MET A 336 -4.44 14.39 1.49
CA MET A 336 -5.10 13.38 0.66
C MET A 336 -6.44 12.94 1.28
N PHE A 337 -6.47 12.76 2.59
CA PHE A 337 -7.68 12.38 3.32
C PHE A 337 -8.74 13.49 3.30
N LEU A 338 -8.37 14.75 3.53
CA LEU A 338 -9.30 15.88 3.47
C LEU A 338 -9.89 16.09 2.07
N ASN A 339 -9.06 15.93 1.02
CA ASN A 339 -9.54 15.99 -0.36
C ASN A 339 -10.53 14.86 -0.69
N LEU A 340 -10.28 13.65 -0.17
CA LEU A 340 -11.22 12.54 -0.29
C LEU A 340 -12.53 12.86 0.44
N LEU A 341 -12.44 13.30 1.69
CA LEU A 341 -13.58 13.65 2.53
C LEU A 341 -14.46 14.72 1.86
N TYR A 342 -13.87 15.81 1.39
CA TYR A 342 -14.61 16.88 0.69
C TYR A 342 -15.31 16.36 -0.56
N ARG A 343 -14.61 15.59 -1.41
CA ARG A 343 -15.16 15.05 -2.65
C ARG A 343 -16.35 14.12 -2.39
N VAL A 344 -16.19 13.21 -1.43
CA VAL A 344 -17.21 12.22 -1.04
C VAL A 344 -18.45 12.90 -0.47
N LEU A 345 -18.27 13.87 0.44
CA LEU A 345 -19.38 14.59 1.06
C LEU A 345 -20.08 15.54 0.07
N LYS A 346 -19.33 16.15 -0.86
CA LYS A 346 -19.94 16.97 -1.92
C LYS A 346 -20.86 16.16 -2.83
N ARG A 347 -20.50 14.90 -3.11
CA ARG A 347 -21.24 13.96 -3.95
C ARG A 347 -22.46 13.34 -3.25
N ASP A 348 -22.40 13.10 -1.95
CA ASP A 348 -23.45 12.36 -1.21
C ASP A 348 -24.80 13.09 -1.21
N GLU A 349 -25.90 12.42 -1.53
CA GLU A 349 -27.24 13.02 -1.59
C GLU A 349 -27.95 13.01 -0.22
N SER A 350 -27.52 12.17 0.73
CA SER A 350 -28.20 12.00 2.02
C SER A 350 -27.92 13.16 2.99
N LEU A 351 -28.91 14.03 3.20
CA LEU A 351 -28.82 15.14 4.14
C LEU A 351 -28.60 14.69 5.60
N PRO A 352 -29.29 13.66 6.15
CA PRO A 352 -29.03 13.17 7.49
C PRO A 352 -27.58 12.70 7.68
N ARG A 353 -27.03 12.01 6.67
CA ARG A 353 -25.63 11.54 6.70
C ARG A 353 -24.65 12.71 6.72
N LEU A 354 -24.88 13.70 5.86
CA LEU A 354 -24.03 14.91 5.80
C LEU A 354 -24.03 15.68 7.11
N ARG A 355 -25.19 15.86 7.74
CA ARG A 355 -25.29 16.49 9.07
C ARG A 355 -24.49 15.71 10.11
N THR A 356 -24.57 14.39 10.11
CA THR A 356 -23.76 13.54 10.98
C THR A 356 -22.25 13.71 10.73
N PHE A 357 -21.82 13.78 9.47
CA PHE A 357 -20.42 14.04 9.14
C PHE A 357 -19.96 15.43 9.61
N VAL A 358 -20.76 16.47 9.38
CA VAL A 358 -20.45 17.83 9.85
C VAL A 358 -20.32 17.84 11.38
N LYS A 359 -21.27 17.21 12.09
CA LYS A 359 -21.24 17.10 13.56
C LYS A 359 -19.96 16.42 14.05
N ARG A 360 -19.59 15.29 13.47
CA ARG A 360 -18.34 14.59 13.81
C ARG A 360 -17.10 15.41 13.46
N ILE A 361 -17.07 16.09 12.31
CA ILE A 361 -15.95 16.95 11.94
C ILE A 361 -15.75 18.05 12.99
N LEU A 362 -16.83 18.69 13.45
CA LEU A 362 -16.75 19.70 14.52
C LEU A 362 -16.26 19.10 15.85
N GLN A 363 -16.64 17.86 16.17
CA GLN A 363 -16.10 17.14 17.34
C GLN A 363 -14.60 16.88 17.20
N VAL A 364 -14.14 16.47 16.02
CA VAL A 364 -12.70 16.30 15.74
C VAL A 364 -11.95 17.63 15.89
N CYS A 365 -12.54 18.73 15.44
CA CYS A 365 -11.94 20.07 15.58
C CYS A 365 -11.61 20.44 17.03
N LEU A 366 -12.38 19.96 18.01
CA LEU A 366 -12.16 20.24 19.43
C LEU A 366 -10.91 19.55 20.01
N CYS A 367 -10.46 18.45 19.40
CA CYS A 367 -9.38 17.62 19.95
C CYS A 367 -8.13 17.57 19.04
N CYS A 368 -8.17 18.23 17.89
CA CYS A 368 -7.11 18.15 16.89
C CYS A 368 -6.13 19.34 16.95
N PRO A 369 -4.93 19.22 16.34
CA PRO A 369 -4.03 20.35 16.19
C PRO A 369 -4.69 21.51 15.42
N PRO A 370 -4.38 22.79 15.74
CA PRO A 370 -5.01 23.94 15.08
C PRO A 370 -4.90 23.95 13.56
N THR A 371 -3.83 23.41 12.98
CA THR A 371 -3.65 23.24 11.54
C THR A 371 -4.77 22.42 10.90
N LEU A 372 -5.06 21.26 11.50
CA LEU A 372 -6.11 20.35 11.04
C LEU A 372 -7.49 20.96 11.33
N GLY A 373 -7.66 21.59 12.49
CA GLY A 373 -8.92 22.26 12.85
C GLY A 373 -9.30 23.34 11.84
N CYS A 374 -8.36 24.22 11.47
CA CYS A 374 -8.58 25.23 10.42
C CYS A 374 -8.94 24.59 9.06
N ALA A 375 -8.25 23.52 8.66
CA ALA A 375 -8.52 22.84 7.40
C ALA A 375 -9.91 22.17 7.37
N LEU A 376 -10.32 21.56 8.48
CA LEU A 376 -11.63 20.95 8.64
C LEU A 376 -12.76 22.00 8.68
N LEU A 377 -12.56 23.12 9.37
CA LEU A 377 -13.51 24.24 9.39
C LEU A 377 -13.66 24.86 7.99
N TYR A 378 -12.56 25.03 7.26
CA TYR A 378 -12.60 25.48 5.86
C TYR A 378 -13.39 24.50 4.97
N LEU A 379 -13.17 23.19 5.14
CA LEU A 379 -13.94 22.16 4.44
C LEU A 379 -15.44 22.24 4.75
N VAL A 380 -15.80 22.41 6.03
CA VAL A 380 -17.20 22.58 6.45
C VAL A 380 -17.81 23.84 5.83
N SER A 381 -17.10 24.97 5.84
CA SER A 381 -17.53 26.21 5.20
C SER A 381 -17.79 26.02 3.70
N GLU A 382 -16.91 25.33 2.98
CA GLU A 382 -17.11 25.05 1.55
C GLU A 382 -18.27 24.07 1.28
N LEU A 383 -18.53 23.13 2.18
CA LEU A 383 -19.71 22.27 2.09
C LEU A 383 -21.02 23.04 2.33
N ILE A 384 -21.05 23.92 3.34
CA ILE A 384 -22.20 24.78 3.64
C ILE A 384 -22.48 25.73 2.47
N LYS A 385 -21.44 26.31 1.87
CA LYS A 385 -21.58 27.15 0.68
C LYS A 385 -22.23 26.41 -0.49
N PHE A 386 -21.90 25.12 -0.66
CA PHE A 386 -22.52 24.28 -1.69
C PHE A 386 -23.94 23.81 -1.29
N ARG A 387 -24.19 23.59 0.01
CA ARG A 387 -25.47 23.14 0.56
C ARG A 387 -25.86 23.98 1.78
N PRO A 388 -26.63 25.08 1.58
CA PRO A 388 -27.00 25.99 2.68
C PRO A 388 -27.87 25.31 3.75
N GLU A 389 -28.52 24.18 3.43
CA GLU A 389 -29.28 23.33 4.37
C GLU A 389 -28.45 22.76 5.52
N LEU A 390 -27.12 22.78 5.40
CA LEU A 390 -26.19 22.34 6.44
C LEU A 390 -25.89 23.44 7.46
N GLN A 391 -26.21 24.71 7.19
CA GLN A 391 -25.91 25.83 8.09
C GLN A 391 -26.63 25.71 9.44
N HIS A 392 -27.86 25.22 9.45
CA HIS A 392 -28.69 25.12 10.64
C HIS A 392 -29.18 23.69 10.81
N PHE A 393 -28.88 23.09 11.96
CA PHE A 393 -29.51 21.84 12.34
C PHE A 393 -30.90 22.12 12.90
N PRO A 394 -31.88 21.22 12.70
CA PRO A 394 -33.20 21.35 13.30
C PRO A 394 -33.06 21.58 14.81
N LYS A 395 -33.65 22.67 15.32
CA LYS A 395 -33.68 22.97 16.76
C LYS A 395 -34.76 22.17 17.48
N GLU A 396 -35.76 21.70 16.74
CA GLU A 396 -36.82 20.85 17.26
C GLU A 396 -36.33 19.41 17.29
N ILE A 397 -36.31 18.80 18.49
CA ILE A 397 -36.18 17.35 18.65
C ILE A 397 -37.44 16.75 18.01
N THR A 398 -37.39 16.44 16.72
CA THR A 398 -38.47 15.69 16.09
C THR A 398 -38.38 14.27 16.63
N THR A 399 -39.19 13.97 17.65
CA THR A 399 -39.55 12.62 18.05
C THR A 399 -40.36 11.99 16.92
N LYS A 400 -39.75 11.77 15.75
CA LYS A 400 -40.26 10.74 14.85
C LYS A 400 -39.92 9.43 15.54
N GLU A 401 -40.95 8.76 16.03
CA GLU A 401 -40.90 7.33 16.34
C GLU A 401 -40.40 6.63 15.08
N TYR A 402 -39.10 6.32 15.07
CA TYR A 402 -38.61 5.25 14.21
C TYR A 402 -39.21 3.99 14.82
N VAL A 403 -40.31 3.52 14.24
CA VAL A 403 -40.73 2.13 14.39
C VAL A 403 -39.50 1.32 13.99
N GLY A 404 -38.90 0.63 14.96
CA GLY A 404 -37.90 -0.37 14.62
C GLY A 404 -38.61 -1.36 13.72
N GLU A 405 -38.21 -1.44 12.46
CA GLU A 405 -38.29 -2.74 11.82
C GLU A 405 -37.36 -3.61 12.66
N ASP A 406 -37.95 -4.61 13.31
CA ASP A 406 -37.26 -5.64 14.05
C ASP A 406 -36.32 -6.37 13.07
N ASP A 407 -35.14 -5.80 12.84
CA ASP A 407 -34.03 -6.51 12.21
C ASP A 407 -33.39 -7.35 13.31
N ASP A 408 -33.78 -8.63 13.33
CA ASP A 408 -33.16 -9.80 13.97
C ASP A 408 -31.84 -9.49 14.71
N ASP A 409 -31.97 -9.09 15.98
CA ASP A 409 -30.94 -9.38 16.98
C ASP A 409 -31.01 -10.90 17.25
N GLU A 410 -30.41 -11.70 16.35
CA GLU A 410 -29.90 -13.02 16.73
C GLU A 410 -28.79 -12.79 17.76
N GLU A 411 -29.17 -12.57 19.02
CA GLU A 411 -28.29 -12.82 20.16
C GLU A 411 -27.79 -14.26 20.02
N GLU A 412 -26.49 -14.42 19.71
CA GLU A 412 -25.84 -15.73 19.66
C GLU A 412 -26.01 -16.44 21.01
N HIS A 413 -27.02 -17.31 21.07
CA HIS A 413 -27.29 -18.17 22.22
C HIS A 413 -26.22 -19.27 22.22
N TYR A 414 -25.18 -19.10 23.03
CA TYR A 414 -24.27 -20.21 23.34
C TYR A 414 -25.10 -21.25 24.10
N LYS A 415 -25.38 -22.37 23.44
CA LYS A 415 -25.83 -23.58 24.09
C LYS A 415 -24.56 -24.35 24.40
N ASP A 416 -24.15 -24.33 25.66
CA ASP A 416 -23.11 -25.24 26.13
C ASP A 416 -23.55 -26.66 25.73
N VAL A 417 -22.74 -27.33 24.93
CA VAL A 417 -22.95 -28.73 24.61
C VAL A 417 -22.73 -29.46 25.92
N ASP A 418 -23.75 -30.21 26.37
CA ASP A 418 -23.60 -31.14 27.48
C ASP A 418 -22.49 -32.14 27.09
N ASP A 419 -21.30 -31.95 27.68
CA ASP A 419 -20.24 -32.96 27.70
C ASP A 419 -20.72 -34.10 28.61
N GLU A 420 -21.59 -34.95 28.07
CA GLU A 420 -21.72 -36.33 28.54
C GLU A 420 -20.46 -37.09 28.14
N ASP A 421 -19.87 -37.77 29.14
CA ASP A 421 -18.77 -38.72 29.08
C ASP A 421 -17.34 -38.17 29.09
N GLU A 422 -16.87 -37.77 30.28
CA GLU A 422 -15.52 -38.14 30.72
C GLU A 422 -15.48 -38.38 32.23
N HIS A 423 -15.81 -39.62 32.62
CA HIS A 423 -15.55 -40.18 33.93
C HIS A 423 -14.03 -40.31 34.16
N TYR A 424 -13.47 -39.52 35.08
CA TYR A 424 -12.30 -39.95 35.86
C TYR A 424 -12.59 -39.82 37.35
N LYS A 425 -12.43 -40.95 38.03
CA LYS A 425 -12.53 -41.11 39.48
C LYS A 425 -11.14 -40.99 40.12
N ASP A 426 -11.20 -40.53 41.36
CA ASP A 426 -10.24 -40.67 42.48
C ASP A 426 -9.07 -39.68 42.55
N ALA A 427 -9.10 -38.79 43.55
CA ALA A 427 -8.47 -39.07 44.85
C ALA A 427 -8.75 -37.91 45.84
N ASP A 428 -9.30 -38.26 47.00
CA ASP A 428 -9.33 -37.43 48.22
C ASP A 428 -7.92 -37.35 48.81
N GLU A 429 -7.42 -36.15 49.12
CA GLU A 429 -6.39 -35.93 50.14
C GLU A 429 -6.68 -34.61 50.90
N GLU A 430 -7.30 -34.81 52.06
CA GLU A 430 -7.04 -34.29 53.41
C GLU A 430 -6.48 -32.87 53.67
N GLU A 431 -7.02 -32.36 54.79
CA GLU A 431 -6.80 -31.15 55.57
C GLU A 431 -5.33 -30.77 55.86
N GLU A 432 -5.04 -29.47 56.05
CA GLU A 432 -4.70 -28.91 57.37
C GLU A 432 -4.29 -27.41 57.33
N HIS A 433 -4.91 -26.65 58.25
CA HIS A 433 -4.37 -25.60 59.13
C HIS A 433 -3.42 -24.47 58.68
N ASN A 434 -3.88 -23.22 58.88
CA ASN A 434 -3.43 -22.27 59.93
C ASN A 434 -4.27 -20.96 59.83
N LYS A 435 -5.00 -20.51 60.88
CA LYS A 435 -4.56 -19.69 62.05
C LYS A 435 -3.92 -18.36 61.59
N ASP A 436 -4.41 -17.16 61.95
CA ASP A 436 -4.72 -16.56 63.26
C ASP A 436 -5.71 -15.36 63.05
N ALA A 437 -6.71 -15.09 63.91
CA ALA A 437 -6.66 -14.36 65.20
C ALA A 437 -6.28 -12.86 64.99
N ASP A 438 -6.93 -11.79 65.48
CA ASP A 438 -7.84 -11.51 66.61
C ASP A 438 -8.53 -10.14 66.34
N GLU A 439 -9.80 -9.94 66.72
CA GLU A 439 -10.31 -9.13 67.86
C GLU A 439 -9.96 -7.62 67.78
N GLU A 440 -10.75 -6.65 68.21
CA GLU A 440 -12.10 -6.44 68.76
C GLU A 440 -12.22 -4.89 68.77
N GLU A 441 -13.43 -4.33 68.75
CA GLU A 441 -13.81 -3.29 69.74
C GLU A 441 -15.29 -2.90 69.54
N GLU A 442 -16.03 -3.11 70.63
CA GLU A 442 -17.40 -2.72 70.91
C GLU A 442 -17.58 -1.21 71.04
N GLU A 443 -18.79 -0.73 70.78
CA GLU A 443 -19.58 0.20 71.59
C GLU A 443 -20.92 0.39 70.83
N GLY A 444 -22.13 0.27 71.36
CA GLY A 444 -22.64 0.14 72.71
C GLY A 444 -24.01 0.84 72.75
N SER A 445 -25.09 0.08 73.07
CA SER A 445 -26.28 0.54 73.82
C SER A 445 -27.30 1.46 73.06
N VAL A 446 -28.64 1.47 73.20
CA VAL A 446 -29.65 1.02 74.19
C VAL A 446 -31.05 0.96 73.50
N LYS A 447 -31.80 -0.14 73.75
CA LYS A 447 -33.24 -0.34 74.16
C LYS A 447 -34.33 0.68 73.74
N GLU A 448 -35.65 0.43 73.64
CA GLU A 448 -36.68 -0.58 73.98
C GLU A 448 -37.93 -0.04 73.18
N ASP A 449 -38.91 -0.79 72.66
CA ASP A 449 -39.98 -1.46 73.39
C ASP A 449 -40.94 -2.19 72.42
N GLU A 450 -41.57 -3.23 72.97
CA GLU A 450 -42.46 -4.21 72.35
C GLU A 450 -43.89 -3.68 72.12
N THR A 451 -44.61 -4.26 71.14
CA THR A 451 -45.94 -4.86 71.40
C THR A 451 -46.34 -5.82 70.28
N ASP A 452 -47.00 -6.88 70.73
CA ASP A 452 -47.13 -8.21 70.16
C ASP A 452 -48.53 -8.40 69.52
N THR A 453 -48.62 -9.03 68.35
CA THR A 453 -49.72 -9.98 68.04
C THR A 453 -49.42 -10.85 66.80
N ASN A 454 -49.27 -12.14 67.06
CA ASN A 454 -49.14 -13.26 66.12
C ASN A 454 -50.22 -13.35 65.03
N GLN A 455 -49.82 -13.66 63.79
CA GLN A 455 -50.39 -14.79 63.03
C GLN A 455 -49.49 -15.22 61.84
N GLU A 456 -49.02 -16.45 61.99
CA GLU A 456 -48.47 -17.46 61.07
C GLU A 456 -48.09 -17.16 59.61
N VAL A 457 -46.77 -17.30 59.37
CA VAL A 457 -46.08 -18.14 58.37
C VAL A 457 -46.51 -18.07 56.90
N GLU A 458 -45.68 -17.39 56.09
CA GLU A 458 -45.07 -18.01 54.91
C GLU A 458 -43.63 -17.50 54.72
N LYS A 459 -42.65 -18.41 54.83
CA LYS A 459 -41.22 -18.14 54.71
C LYS A 459 -40.86 -17.79 53.25
N LYS A 460 -40.54 -16.52 52.99
CA LYS A 460 -39.67 -16.14 51.86
C LYS A 460 -38.30 -15.77 52.40
N LYS A 461 -37.32 -16.63 52.13
CA LYS A 461 -35.90 -16.34 52.29
C LYS A 461 -35.58 -15.06 51.51
N THR A 462 -35.28 -13.98 52.22
CA THR A 462 -34.72 -12.77 51.64
C THR A 462 -33.24 -13.05 51.35
N SER A 463 -32.92 -13.36 50.10
CA SER A 463 -31.54 -13.26 49.62
C SER A 463 -31.12 -11.79 49.68
N THR A 464 -30.15 -11.53 50.53
CA THR A 464 -29.41 -10.28 50.69
C THR A 464 -28.63 -9.96 49.42
N TRP A 465 -29.27 -9.30 48.47
CA TRP A 465 -28.62 -8.40 47.52
C TRP A 465 -29.55 -7.20 47.35
N VAL A 466 -29.05 -6.03 47.72
CA VAL A 466 -29.78 -4.76 47.66
C VAL A 466 -30.08 -4.45 46.19
N HIS A 467 -31.23 -4.87 45.71
CA HIS A 467 -31.82 -4.28 44.52
C HIS A 467 -32.28 -2.87 44.91
N ARG A 468 -31.43 -1.87 44.65
CA ARG A 468 -31.93 -0.53 44.35
C ARG A 468 -32.98 -0.75 43.27
N LYS A 469 -34.25 -0.52 43.57
CA LYS A 469 -35.31 -0.47 42.57
C LYS A 469 -34.93 0.67 41.63
N ILE A 470 -34.13 0.37 40.61
CA ILE A 470 -34.07 1.16 39.40
C ILE A 470 -35.49 1.04 38.89
N SER A 471 -36.24 2.14 39.01
CA SER A 471 -37.49 2.27 38.31
C SER A 471 -37.17 1.89 36.87
N HIS A 472 -37.76 0.80 36.39
CA HIS A 472 -37.90 0.56 34.97
C HIS A 472 -38.90 1.60 34.42
N SER A 473 -38.55 2.88 34.57
CA SER A 473 -38.81 3.86 33.54
C SER A 473 -38.10 3.31 32.33
N LYS A 474 -38.87 2.85 31.35
CA LYS A 474 -38.40 2.58 30.01
C LYS A 474 -37.67 3.83 29.51
N LEU A 475 -36.35 3.91 29.70
CA LEU A 475 -35.46 4.73 28.88
C LEU A 475 -35.29 4.05 27.50
N ASN A 476 -36.39 3.60 26.91
CA ASN A 476 -36.46 3.20 25.51
C ASN A 476 -37.00 4.36 24.67
N SER A 477 -36.28 5.48 24.73
CA SER A 477 -36.21 6.40 23.61
C SER A 477 -34.75 6.80 23.47
N LYS A 478 -34.00 6.18 22.55
CA LYS A 478 -32.71 6.72 22.09
C LYS A 478 -32.99 8.04 21.34
N SER A 479 -33.42 9.09 22.04
CA SER A 479 -33.94 10.34 21.44
C SER A 479 -32.84 11.36 21.12
N GLY A 480 -31.56 10.96 21.10
CA GLY A 480 -30.43 11.87 20.98
C GLY A 480 -29.35 11.36 20.03
N TYR A 481 -28.43 12.27 19.67
CA TYR A 481 -27.28 11.97 18.83
C TYR A 481 -26.36 10.92 19.47
N ASP A 482 -26.04 9.88 18.72
CA ASP A 482 -25.10 8.83 19.12
C ASP A 482 -23.72 9.06 18.46
N PRO A 483 -22.69 9.51 19.22
CA PRO A 483 -21.35 9.71 18.70
C PRO A 483 -20.63 8.41 18.33
N LEU A 484 -21.06 7.25 18.85
CA LEU A 484 -20.41 5.94 18.66
C LEU A 484 -21.11 5.09 17.60
N ALA A 485 -22.19 5.59 16.99
CA ALA A 485 -22.91 4.92 15.92
C ALA A 485 -21.98 4.45 14.80
N ARG A 486 -22.13 3.18 14.42
CA ARG A 486 -21.31 2.54 13.38
C ARG A 486 -21.59 3.13 12.00
N ASN A 487 -22.87 3.30 11.66
CA ASN A 487 -23.30 3.90 10.41
C ASN A 487 -23.80 5.33 10.66
N PRO A 488 -23.24 6.34 9.94
CA PRO A 488 -23.58 7.75 10.14
C PRO A 488 -25.06 8.10 9.89
N LEU A 489 -25.81 7.27 9.16
CA LEU A 489 -27.25 7.48 8.98
C LEU A 489 -28.03 7.35 10.29
N PHE A 490 -27.60 6.45 11.17
CA PHE A 490 -28.29 6.15 12.42
C PHE A 490 -27.74 6.92 13.63
N ALA A 491 -26.75 7.79 13.43
CA ALA A 491 -26.18 8.61 14.49
C ALA A 491 -27.12 9.73 14.98
N ARG A 492 -28.19 10.05 14.23
CA ARG A 492 -29.25 11.00 14.63
C ARG A 492 -28.72 12.42 14.92
N ALA A 493 -27.79 12.93 14.13
CA ALA A 493 -27.24 14.29 14.32
C ALA A 493 -28.27 15.42 14.19
N GLU A 494 -29.37 15.19 13.48
CA GLU A 494 -30.50 16.13 13.41
C GLU A 494 -31.19 16.32 14.76
N GLN A 495 -31.26 15.25 15.55
CA GLN A 495 -31.81 15.27 16.90
C GLN A 495 -30.78 15.75 17.93
N SER A 496 -29.58 16.12 17.48
CA SER A 496 -28.57 16.59 18.40
C SER A 496 -29.02 17.88 19.06
N GLY A 497 -29.87 18.74 18.46
CA GLY A 497 -30.29 20.02 19.05
C GLY A 497 -29.40 21.22 18.67
N GLY A 498 -28.53 21.06 17.67
CA GLY A 498 -27.66 22.12 17.16
C GLY A 498 -26.17 21.77 17.12
N MET A 499 -25.35 22.74 16.68
CA MET A 499 -23.89 22.63 16.56
C MET A 499 -23.17 23.33 17.73
N TRP A 500 -23.22 22.76 18.93
CA TRP A 500 -22.56 23.37 20.10
C TRP A 500 -21.04 23.38 20.03
N GLU A 501 -20.46 22.38 19.37
CA GLU A 501 -19.02 22.29 19.13
C GLU A 501 -18.53 23.52 18.36
N LEU A 502 -19.31 24.01 17.40
CA LEU A 502 -18.99 25.22 16.65
C LEU A 502 -18.97 26.46 17.56
N HIS A 503 -19.93 26.58 18.48
CA HIS A 503 -19.95 27.69 19.44
C HIS A 503 -18.75 27.63 20.39
N LEU A 504 -18.39 26.44 20.86
CA LEU A 504 -17.20 26.26 21.70
C LEU A 504 -15.91 26.65 20.95
N LEU A 505 -15.81 26.31 19.66
CA LEU A 505 -14.67 26.68 18.82
C LEU A 505 -14.53 28.20 18.62
N THR A 506 -15.59 28.99 18.78
CA THR A 506 -15.47 30.47 18.74
C THR A 506 -14.60 31.03 19.87
N SER A 507 -14.44 30.29 20.96
CA SER A 507 -13.56 30.61 22.10
C SER A 507 -12.22 29.86 22.08
N HIS A 508 -11.86 29.24 20.95
CA HIS A 508 -10.63 28.46 20.83
C HIS A 508 -9.38 29.34 21.01
N PHE A 509 -8.34 28.80 21.66
CA PHE A 509 -7.10 29.54 21.97
C PHE A 509 -6.36 30.04 20.71
N HIS A 510 -6.43 29.28 19.62
CA HIS A 510 -5.83 29.67 18.34
C HIS A 510 -6.74 30.67 17.61
N PRO A 511 -6.27 31.89 17.28
CA PRO A 511 -7.12 32.98 16.81
C PRO A 511 -7.75 32.69 15.44
N SER A 512 -7.06 31.99 14.53
CA SER A 512 -7.64 31.62 13.23
C SER A 512 -8.77 30.59 13.35
N VAL A 513 -8.69 29.67 14.33
CA VAL A 513 -9.75 28.69 14.58
C VAL A 513 -10.98 29.41 15.12
N SER A 514 -10.77 30.34 16.07
CA SER A 514 -11.83 31.22 16.58
C SER A 514 -12.48 32.06 15.48
N LEU A 515 -11.68 32.68 14.60
CA LEU A 515 -12.21 33.47 13.49
C LEU A 515 -13.01 32.60 12.52
N PHE A 516 -12.46 31.47 12.07
CA PHE A 516 -13.15 30.55 11.16
C PHE A 516 -14.46 30.03 11.75
N ALA A 517 -14.47 29.70 13.05
CA ALA A 517 -15.69 29.30 13.72
C ALA A 517 -16.73 30.42 13.76
N LYS A 518 -16.32 31.67 14.09
CA LYS A 518 -17.22 32.83 14.09
C LYS A 518 -17.80 33.12 12.71
N THR A 519 -16.98 33.10 11.66
CA THR A 519 -17.46 33.31 10.28
C THR A 519 -18.49 32.28 9.86
N ILE A 520 -18.31 31.01 10.27
CA ILE A 520 -19.30 29.95 9.98
C ILE A 520 -20.58 30.21 10.77
N VAL A 521 -20.51 30.62 12.04
CA VAL A 521 -21.71 30.97 12.85
C VAL A 521 -22.48 32.13 12.21
N ASP A 522 -21.77 33.14 11.71
CA ASP A 522 -22.35 34.31 11.03
C ASP A 522 -22.93 33.98 9.64
N GLY A 523 -22.72 32.76 9.14
CA GLY A 523 -23.19 32.31 7.82
C GLY A 523 -22.37 32.87 6.65
N VAL A 524 -21.17 33.40 6.93
CA VAL A 524 -20.27 33.95 5.92
C VAL A 524 -19.27 32.87 5.50
N PRO A 525 -19.10 32.61 4.19
CA PRO A 525 -18.11 31.64 3.73
C PRO A 525 -16.69 32.13 4.04
N ILE A 526 -15.84 31.22 4.53
CA ILE A 526 -14.43 31.50 4.77
C ILE A 526 -13.71 31.70 3.43
N ASP A 527 -13.26 32.92 3.16
CA ASP A 527 -12.35 33.21 2.06
C ASP A 527 -10.89 33.11 2.54
N TYR A 528 -10.25 31.98 2.24
CA TYR A 528 -8.86 31.72 2.58
C TYR A 528 -8.08 31.23 1.36
N THR A 529 -7.05 31.97 0.98
CA THR A 529 -6.27 31.74 -0.24
C THR A 529 -5.01 30.88 -0.03
N GLY A 530 -4.67 30.54 1.22
CA GLY A 530 -3.51 29.73 1.60
C GLY A 530 -3.82 28.23 1.77
N ASP A 531 -2.83 27.46 2.25
CA ASP A 531 -3.02 26.05 2.65
C ASP A 531 -3.01 25.98 4.20
N PRO A 532 -4.18 25.78 4.86
CA PRO A 532 -4.27 25.78 6.32
C PRO A 532 -3.35 24.75 6.99
N LEU A 533 -3.06 23.63 6.32
CA LEU A 533 -2.20 22.58 6.85
C LEU A 533 -0.72 22.99 6.88
N GLN A 534 -0.31 23.93 6.04
CA GLN A 534 1.08 24.40 5.97
C GLN A 534 1.25 25.72 6.72
N ASP A 535 0.27 26.63 6.59
CA ASP A 535 0.38 28.00 7.03
C ASP A 535 0.22 28.16 8.55
N PHE A 536 -0.57 27.32 9.21
CA PHE A 536 -0.79 27.36 10.66
C PHE A 536 0.14 26.42 11.46
N THR A 537 1.24 25.94 10.85
CA THR A 537 2.17 25.04 11.53
C THR A 537 3.05 25.79 12.54
N LEU A 538 3.39 25.13 13.66
CA LEU A 538 4.25 25.74 14.69
C LEU A 538 5.60 26.22 14.14
N PRO A 539 6.32 25.48 13.27
CA PRO A 539 7.54 25.98 12.66
C PRO A 539 7.30 27.24 11.82
N ARG A 540 6.18 27.37 11.09
CA ARG A 540 5.86 28.60 10.34
C ARG A 540 5.53 29.77 11.26
N PHE A 541 4.81 29.52 12.35
CA PHE A 541 4.56 30.53 13.37
C PHE A 541 5.87 31.02 14.00
N LEU A 542 6.75 30.10 14.41
CA LEU A 542 8.07 30.41 14.96
C LEU A 542 9.00 31.07 13.93
N ASP A 543 8.96 30.64 12.66
CA ASP A 543 9.72 31.28 11.60
C ASP A 543 9.27 32.73 11.41
N ARG A 544 7.98 33.04 11.52
CA ARG A 544 7.48 34.42 11.47
C ARG A 544 7.81 35.21 12.74
N PHE A 545 7.89 34.54 13.89
CA PHE A 545 8.30 35.13 15.16
C PHE A 545 9.81 35.43 15.20
N VAL A 546 10.64 34.55 14.62
CA VAL A 546 12.12 34.59 14.69
C VAL A 546 12.71 35.32 13.48
N PHE A 547 12.20 35.07 12.27
CA PHE A 547 12.64 35.79 11.06
C PHE A 547 11.92 37.14 10.98
N ARG A 548 12.54 38.10 11.68
CA ARG A 548 12.27 39.53 11.66
C ARG A 548 12.14 40.16 10.27
N ASN A 549 12.57 39.48 9.21
CA ASN A 549 12.28 39.81 7.82
C ASN A 549 11.97 38.49 7.07
N PRO A 550 10.81 38.34 6.40
CA PRO A 550 10.59 37.19 5.54
C PRO A 550 11.70 37.17 4.47
N LYS A 551 12.40 36.04 4.33
CA LYS A 551 13.47 35.92 3.32
C LYS A 551 12.88 36.25 1.95
N LEU A 552 13.41 37.29 1.29
CA LEU A 552 13.05 37.62 -0.09
C LEU A 552 13.42 36.43 -0.97
N VAL A 553 12.40 35.69 -1.44
CA VAL A 553 12.58 34.59 -2.38
C VAL A 553 13.08 35.19 -3.69
N THR A 554 14.37 35.02 -3.98
CA THR A 554 14.95 35.48 -5.25
C THR A 554 14.43 34.59 -6.38
N ALA A 555 14.12 35.17 -7.54
CA ALA A 555 13.51 34.49 -8.69
C ALA A 555 14.23 33.20 -9.15
N ALA A 556 15.49 32.96 -8.73
CA ALA A 556 16.24 31.73 -8.99
C ALA A 556 15.72 30.49 -8.22
N GLN A 557 15.03 30.64 -7.08
CA GLN A 557 14.49 29.52 -6.29
C GLN A 557 13.20 28.92 -6.88
N VAL A 558 12.63 29.55 -7.91
CA VAL A 558 11.41 29.09 -8.61
C VAL A 558 11.68 27.90 -9.54
N LYS A 559 12.96 27.58 -9.84
CA LYS A 559 13.35 26.51 -10.80
C LYS A 559 13.58 25.13 -10.18
N LEU A 560 13.34 24.93 -8.88
CA LEU A 560 13.32 23.61 -8.25
C LEU A 560 11.92 22.99 -8.39
N PRO A 561 11.78 21.65 -8.53
CA PRO A 561 10.51 21.03 -8.87
C PRO A 561 9.51 21.22 -7.74
N ALA A 562 8.57 22.16 -7.91
CA ALA A 562 7.30 22.34 -7.19
C ALA A 562 7.25 21.92 -5.71
N GLN A 563 8.32 22.10 -4.93
CA GLN A 563 8.18 22.28 -3.50
C GLN A 563 7.62 23.69 -3.33
N ARG A 564 6.35 23.72 -2.91
CA ARG A 564 5.52 24.88 -2.61
C ARG A 564 6.31 25.95 -1.83
N VAL A 565 6.96 26.86 -2.55
CA VAL A 565 7.49 28.09 -1.97
C VAL A 565 6.31 29.04 -1.84
N TYR A 566 5.81 29.19 -0.61
CA TYR A 566 4.78 30.18 -0.28
C TYR A 566 5.36 31.59 -0.49
N LEU A 567 4.73 32.39 -1.35
CA LEU A 567 5.03 33.82 -1.48
C LEU A 567 4.03 34.60 -0.62
N PRO A 568 4.43 35.15 0.54
CA PRO A 568 3.54 36.00 1.33
C PRO A 568 3.16 37.26 0.53
N ARG A 569 1.89 37.67 0.61
CA ARG A 569 1.36 38.89 -0.03
C ARG A 569 0.72 39.81 1.02
N GLY A 570 0.79 41.12 0.80
CA GLY A 570 0.17 42.13 1.66
C GLY A 570 0.84 42.22 3.05
N VAL A 571 0.03 42.32 4.10
CA VAL A 571 0.50 42.41 5.50
C VAL A 571 1.40 41.25 5.90
N ARG A 572 1.20 40.08 5.28
CA ARG A 572 2.02 38.87 5.51
C ARG A 572 3.45 38.97 4.99
N ALA A 573 3.72 39.89 4.07
CA ALA A 573 5.05 40.13 3.52
C ALA A 573 5.84 41.15 4.36
N MET A 574 5.18 41.83 5.29
CA MET A 574 5.82 42.81 6.17
C MET A 574 6.45 42.11 7.38
N ALA A 575 7.54 42.70 7.87
CA ALA A 575 8.16 42.31 9.12
C ALA A 575 7.28 42.68 10.31
N VAL A 576 7.12 41.75 11.26
CA VAL A 576 6.28 41.93 12.46
C VAL A 576 6.78 43.08 13.35
N ASP A 577 8.10 43.25 13.45
CA ASP A 577 8.74 44.32 14.24
C ASP A 577 8.75 45.69 13.51
N SER A 578 8.27 45.77 12.27
CA SER A 578 8.34 47.00 11.49
C SER A 578 7.37 48.06 11.99
N LYS A 579 7.81 49.33 11.94
CA LYS A 579 6.92 50.48 12.22
C LYS A 579 5.73 50.54 11.26
N GLU A 580 5.82 49.89 10.09
CA GLU A 580 4.76 49.80 9.10
C GLU A 580 3.67 48.79 9.51
N PHE A 581 4.07 47.64 10.07
CA PHE A 581 3.16 46.63 10.62
C PHE A 581 2.42 47.15 11.87
N ALA A 582 3.14 47.81 12.80
CA ALA A 582 2.54 48.40 14.01
C ALA A 582 1.53 49.53 13.72
N LYS A 583 1.68 50.24 12.59
CA LYS A 583 0.78 51.31 12.16
C LYS A 583 -0.45 50.83 11.40
N GLN A 584 -0.51 49.54 11.02
CA GLN A 584 -1.71 49.02 10.35
C GLN A 584 -2.90 49.05 11.32
N PRO A 585 -4.10 49.42 10.84
CA PRO A 585 -5.30 49.32 11.67
C PRO A 585 -5.56 47.85 12.03
N LYS A 586 -6.04 47.61 13.26
CA LYS A 586 -6.35 46.27 13.79
C LYS A 586 -7.17 45.40 12.84
N ASN A 587 -8.05 46.00 12.04
CA ASN A 587 -8.93 45.31 11.09
C ASN A 587 -8.20 44.79 9.84
N CYS A 588 -7.03 45.34 9.50
CA CYS A 588 -6.25 44.93 8.33
C CYS A 588 -5.25 43.80 8.63
N ILE A 589 -5.11 43.42 9.90
CA ILE A 589 -4.15 42.41 10.33
C ILE A 589 -4.84 41.05 10.28
N PRO A 590 -4.28 40.07 9.55
CA PRO A 590 -4.81 38.71 9.54
C PRO A 590 -4.95 38.16 10.97
N ALA A 591 -6.04 37.45 11.26
CA ALA A 591 -6.31 37.00 12.63
C ALA A 591 -5.25 36.03 13.18
N ASP A 592 -4.57 35.28 12.32
CA ASP A 592 -3.38 34.48 12.68
C ASP A 592 -2.22 35.32 13.23
N GLU A 593 -2.17 36.60 12.90
CA GLU A 593 -1.11 37.53 13.27
C GLU A 593 -1.54 38.52 14.35
N MET A 594 -2.82 38.50 14.76
CA MET A 594 -3.30 39.34 15.85
C MET A 594 -2.55 39.10 17.16
N PHE A 595 -2.14 37.85 17.42
CA PHE A 595 -1.29 37.53 18.58
C PHE A 595 0.08 38.21 18.53
N LEU A 596 0.61 38.45 17.32
CA LEU A 596 1.89 39.13 17.14
C LEU A 596 1.76 40.66 17.18
N TYR A 597 0.54 41.17 16.97
CA TYR A 597 0.24 42.61 16.97
C TYR A 597 -0.20 43.15 18.34
N GLN A 598 -0.81 42.30 19.17
CA GLN A 598 -1.15 42.59 20.56
C GLN A 598 0.08 42.44 21.45
#